data_AF-A0A6B3FLB0-F1
#
_entry.id   AF-A0A6B3FLB0-F1
#
_cell.length_a   1.000
_cell.length_b   1.000
_cell.length_c   1.000
_cell.angle_alpha   90.00
_cell.angle_beta   90.00
_cell.angle_gamma   90.00
#
_symmetry.space_group_name_H-M   'P 1'
#
loop_
_entity.id
_entity.type
_entity.pdbx_description
1 polymer ?
#
loop_
_entity_poly.entity_id
_entity_poly.type
_entity_poly.pdbx_seq_one_letter_code
_entity_poly.pdbx_strand_id
1 'polypeptide(L)' 'PGPYICAEWENGGLPVWVRGPLRTRDESFTEPVAAWFRELLPQLVERQADRGGPVVMVQVENEYGSFGSDAGYLEWLAG' A
#
# COMPACT_ATOMS: atom_id res chain seq x y z
N PRO A 1 1.17 -2.83 -3.58
CA PRO A 1 2.29 -3.63 -3.02
C PRO A 1 2.42 -3.38 -1.50
N GLY A 2 1.30 -3.54 -0.77
CA GLY A 2 1.10 -2.97 0.57
C GLY A 2 0.05 -1.85 0.55
N PRO A 3 0.07 -0.90 1.52
CA PRO A 3 1.17 -0.58 2.44
C PRO A 3 1.25 -1.51 3.66
N TYR A 4 0.12 -2.07 4.09
CA TYR A 4 0.08 -3.17 5.06
C TYR A 4 0.13 -4.50 4.31
N ILE A 5 0.92 -5.44 4.81
CA ILE A 5 1.13 -6.75 4.17
C ILE A 5 0.79 -7.95 5.06
N CYS A 6 0.41 -7.73 6.31
CA CYS A 6 0.25 -8.81 7.31
C CYS A 6 1.56 -9.62 7.45
N ALA A 7 1.61 -10.80 6.82
CA ALA A 7 2.79 -11.63 6.58
C ALA A 7 3.55 -12.09 7.84
N GLU A 8 2.89 -12.10 9.00
CA GLU A 8 3.52 -12.40 10.30
C GLU A 8 4.82 -11.60 10.50
N TRP A 9 4.83 -10.37 9.98
CA TRP A 9 5.96 -9.47 10.00
C TRP A 9 5.70 -8.32 10.97
N GLU A 10 6.78 -7.75 11.51
CA GLU A 10 6.70 -6.65 12.48
C GLU A 10 5.76 -5.54 11.98
N ASN A 11 4.75 -5.22 12.79
CA ASN A 11 3.70 -4.25 12.51
C ASN A 11 3.06 -4.37 11.11
N GLY A 12 2.97 -5.60 10.58
CA GLY A 12 2.42 -5.87 9.24
C GLY A 12 3.16 -5.13 8.11
N GLY A 13 4.46 -4.86 8.30
CA GLY A 13 5.30 -4.11 7.37
C GLY A 13 5.24 -2.59 7.51
N LEU A 14 4.36 -2.04 8.35
CA LEU A 14 4.26 -0.61 8.57
C LEU A 14 5.42 -0.11 9.45
N PRO A 15 6.16 0.94 9.04
CA PRO A 15 7.23 1.48 9.87
C PRO A 15 6.71 1.97 11.22
N VAL A 16 7.39 1.61 12.32
CA VAL A 16 6.97 1.92 13.71
C VAL A 16 6.87 3.42 14.03
N TRP A 17 7.44 4.28 13.18
CA TRP A 17 7.33 5.73 13.31
C TRP A 17 6.05 6.31 12.68
N VAL A 18 5.36 5.55 11.82
CA VAL A 18 4.02 5.92 11.33
C VAL A 18 3.03 5.64 12.44
N ARG A 19 2.30 6.67 12.87
CA ARG A 19 1.37 6.63 14.01
C ARG A 19 0.05 7.28 13.62
N GLY A 20 -0.99 7.03 14.41
CA GLY A 20 -2.35 7.52 14.15
C GLY A 20 -3.27 6.39 13.68
N PRO A 21 -4.45 6.72 13.13
CA PRO A 21 -5.39 5.75 12.58
C PRO A 21 -4.83 5.03 11.32
N LEU A 22 -4.07 3.96 11.55
CA LEU A 22 -3.45 3.18 10.47
C LEU A 22 -4.51 2.48 9.59
N ARG A 23 -4.20 2.30 8.30
CA ARG A 23 -5.08 1.63 7.32
C ARG A 23 -6.44 2.33 7.17
N THR A 24 -6.42 3.66 7.23
CA THR A 24 -7.59 4.54 7.01
C THR A 24 -7.20 5.69 6.08
N ARG A 25 -8.13 6.64 5.84
CA ARG A 25 -7.86 7.88 5.09
C ARG A 25 -7.26 9.01 5.94
N ASP A 26 -6.90 8.75 7.19
CA ASP A 26 -6.27 9.77 8.04
C ASP A 26 -4.94 10.25 7.42
N GLU A 27 -4.75 11.57 7.38
CA GLU A 27 -3.57 12.21 6.77
C GLU A 27 -2.25 11.75 7.41
N SER A 28 -2.26 11.48 8.72
CA SER A 28 -1.08 10.96 9.43
C SER A 28 -0.62 9.58 8.95
N PHE A 29 -1.51 8.84 8.26
CA PHE A 29 -1.21 7.57 7.62
C PHE A 29 -1.03 7.71 6.10
N THR A 30 -1.90 8.46 5.42
CA THR A 30 -1.88 8.55 3.95
C THR A 30 -0.68 9.33 3.43
N GLU A 31 -0.20 10.36 4.14
CA GLU A 31 0.99 11.12 3.74
C GLU A 31 2.28 10.26 3.70
N PRO A 32 2.65 9.51 4.76
CA PRO A 32 3.78 8.58 4.70
C PRO A 32 3.65 7.51 3.62
N VAL A 33 2.44 6.97 3.43
CA VAL A 33 2.17 5.96 2.39
C VAL A 33 2.38 6.54 1.00
N ALA A 34 1.85 7.73 0.72
CA ALA A 34 2.04 8.41 -0.55
C ALA A 34 3.51 8.76 -0.80
N ALA A 35 4.24 9.19 0.24
CA ALA A 35 5.69 9.42 0.15
C ALA A 35 6.45 8.13 -0.19
N TRP A 36 6.12 7.01 0.44
CA TRP A 36 6.72 5.72 0.14
C TRP A 36 6.43 5.26 -1.29
N PHE A 37 5.18 5.42 -1.75
CA PHE A 37 4.78 5.00 -3.10
C PHE A 37 5.40 5.85 -4.20
N ARG A 38 5.69 7.14 -3.96
CA ARG A 38 6.45 7.98 -4.90
C ARG A 38 7.85 7.40 -5.20
N GLU A 39 8.48 6.73 -4.23
CA GLU A 39 9.79 6.10 -4.41
C GLU A 39 9.69 4.66 -4.95
N LEU A 40 8.71 3.89 -4.48
CA LEU A 40 8.58 2.47 -4.83
C LEU A 40 7.97 2.26 -6.23
N LEU A 41 6.90 2.97 -6.56
CA LEU A 41 6.12 2.69 -7.77
C LEU A 41 6.90 2.87 -9.07
N PRO A 42 7.78 3.88 -9.26
CA PRO A 42 8.59 3.98 -10.47
C PRO A 42 9.40 2.72 -10.77
N GLN A 43 9.96 2.08 -9.73
CA GLN A 43 10.72 0.84 -9.87
C GLN A 43 9.83 -0.33 -10.30
N LEU A 44 8.59 -0.41 -9.79
CA LEU A 44 7.63 -1.43 -10.22
C LEU A 44 7.14 -1.17 -11.65
N VAL A 45 6.89 0.10 -12.00
CA VAL A 45 6.37 0.51 -13.31
C VAL A 45 7.32 0.09 -14.43
N GLU A 46 8.63 0.28 -14.25
CA GLU A 46 9.67 -0.17 -15.20
C GLU A 46 9.68 -1.69 -15.42
N ARG A 47 9.14 -2.48 -14.49
CA ARG A 47 9.16 -3.95 -14.50
C ARG A 47 7.83 -4.55 -14.92
N GLN A 48 6.86 -3.75 -15.36
CA GLN A 48 5.58 -4.24 -15.85
C GLN A 48 5.71 -5.00 -17.17
N ALA A 49 4.83 -6.00 -17.37
CA ALA A 49 4.85 -6.87 -18.54
C ALA A 49 4.63 -6.13 -19.86
N ASP A 50 3.82 -5.07 -19.87
CA ASP A 50 3.64 -4.18 -21.01
C ASP A 50 4.88 -3.34 -21.35
N ARG A 51 5.86 -3.31 -20.45
CA ARG A 51 7.20 -2.72 -20.63
C ARG A 51 8.32 -3.76 -20.76
N GLY A 52 7.96 -5.03 -20.98
CA GLY A 52 8.91 -6.12 -21.15
C GLY A 52 9.47 -6.70 -19.85
N GLY A 53 8.93 -6.32 -18.69
CA GLY A 53 9.30 -6.88 -17.39
C GLY A 53 8.41 -8.05 -16.93
N PRO A 54 8.64 -8.61 -15.73
CA PRO A 54 7.91 -9.78 -15.24
C PRO A 54 6.60 -9.48 -14.48
N VAL A 55 6.29 -8.22 -14.15
CA VAL A 55 5.14 -7.86 -13.29
C VAL A 55 3.85 -7.80 -14.13
N VAL A 56 2.89 -8.68 -13.84
CA VAL A 56 1.61 -8.73 -14.58
C VAL A 56 0.45 -8.03 -13.85
N MET A 57 0.47 -8.01 -12.52
CA MET A 57 -0.57 -7.41 -11.66
C MET A 57 0.05 -7.00 -10.31
N VAL A 58 -0.62 -6.09 -9.61
CA VAL A 58 -0.23 -5.63 -8.27
C VAL A 58 -1.46 -5.60 -7.37
N GLN A 59 -1.34 -6.14 -6.16
CA GLN A 59 -2.40 -6.10 -5.16
C GLN A 59 -2.48 -4.72 -4.48
N VAL A 60 -3.71 -4.23 -4.30
CA VAL A 60 -4.07 -3.06 -3.49
C VAL A 60 -4.42 -3.53 -2.09
N GLU A 61 -3.72 -3.02 -1.07
CA GLU A 61 -3.89 -3.43 0.33
C GLU A 61 -3.59 -4.94 0.55
N ASN A 62 -4.00 -5.48 1.69
CA ASN A 62 -3.94 -6.90 2.03
C ASN A 62 -5.08 -7.26 3.00
N GLU A 63 -6.03 -8.06 2.50
CA GLU A 63 -7.14 -8.61 3.31
C GLU A 63 -7.91 -7.52 4.08
N TYR A 64 -8.15 -6.37 3.46
CA TYR A 64 -8.79 -5.24 4.15
C TYR A 64 -10.13 -5.59 4.79
N GLY A 65 -10.90 -6.52 4.18
CA GLY A 65 -12.17 -7.01 4.75
C GLY A 65 -12.04 -7.70 6.12
N SER A 66 -10.85 -8.16 6.50
CA SER A 66 -10.54 -8.70 7.84
C SER A 66 -10.24 -7.59 8.86
N PHE A 67 -10.19 -6.33 8.43
CA PHE A 67 -9.92 -5.15 9.25
C PHE A 67 -11.08 -4.15 9.24
N GLY A 68 -11.60 -3.82 8.06
CA GLY A 68 -12.62 -2.79 7.89
C GLY A 68 -13.28 -2.83 6.50
N SER A 69 -14.08 -1.81 6.23
CA SER A 69 -14.92 -1.73 5.03
C SER A 69 -14.95 -0.33 4.40
N ASP A 70 -13.98 0.54 4.72
CA ASP A 70 -13.83 1.84 4.05
C ASP A 70 -13.39 1.67 2.58
N ALA A 71 -14.38 1.63 1.69
CA ALA A 71 -14.15 1.58 0.25
C ALA A 71 -13.41 2.81 -0.27
N GLY A 72 -13.59 3.98 0.35
CA GLY A 72 -12.91 5.22 -0.04
C GLY A 72 -11.41 5.16 0.23
N TYR A 73 -10.98 4.47 1.29
CA TYR A 73 -9.56 4.18 1.53
C TYR A 73 -8.97 3.29 0.43
N LEU A 74 -9.70 2.23 0.03
CA LEU A 74 -9.25 1.34 -1.04
C LEU A 74 -9.20 2.03 -2.40
N GLU A 75 -10.18 2.88 -2.71
CA GLU A 75 -10.20 3.71 -3.91
C GLU A 75 -9.01 4.67 -3.95
N TRP A 76 -8.77 5.41 -2.86
CA TRP A 76 -7.60 6.29 -2.73
C TRP A 76 -6.27 5.54 -2.92
N LEU A 77 -6.19 4.28 -2.46
CA LEU A 77 -4.97 3.49 -2.60
C LEU A 77 -4.77 2.95 -4.03
N ALA A 78 -5.87 2.76 -4.78
CA ALA A 78 -5.85 2.23 -6.13
C ALA A 78 -5.64 3.30 -7.22
N GLY A 79 -5.84 4.59 -6.92
CA GLY A 79 -5.77 5.68 -7.90
C GLY A 79 -5.39 7.03 -7.29
#